data_AF-A0A935KCU1-F1
#
_entry.id   AF-A0A935KCU1-F1
#
_cell.length_a   1.000
_cell.length_b   1.000
_cell.length_c   1.000
_cell.angle_alpha   90.00
_cell.angle_beta   90.00
_cell.angle_gamma   90.00
#
_symmetry.space_group_name_H-M   'P 1'
#
loop_
_entity.id
_entity.type
_entity.pdbx_description
1 polymer ?
#
loop_
_entity_poly.entity_id
_entity_poly.type
_entity_poly.pdbx_seq_one_letter_code
_entity_poly.pdbx_strand_id
1 'polypeptide(L)'
;MGALVDVDLFTKKSKIDYSFGTRFSFESYGYLEPGGPTGGGPFKDYCFYVIYSGRSRYFHFNLLGGLAYHTRASDFYEQDGILFRTGIELRYNLLEKMIGIILKGSTSFDEKTTYVGLGIAIGYYK
;
A
#
# COMPACT_ATOMS: atom_id res chain seq x y z
N MET A 1 -0.32 4.90 14.68
CA MET A 1 -1.50 4.91 13.78
C MET A 1 -1.19 5.73 12.55
N GLY A 2 -1.52 5.23 11.36
CA GLY A 2 -1.20 5.87 10.08
C GLY A 2 -2.44 6.12 9.21
N ALA A 3 -2.23 6.78 8.07
CA ALA A 3 -3.24 6.97 7.03
C ALA A 3 -2.77 6.32 5.73
N LEU A 4 -3.71 5.74 4.98
CA LEU A 4 -3.49 5.14 3.67
C LEU A 4 -4.52 5.69 2.70
N VAL A 5 -4.07 6.13 1.53
CA VAL A 5 -4.94 6.45 0.40
C VAL A 5 -4.40 5.77 -0.84
N ASP A 6 -5.19 4.87 -1.42
CA ASP A 6 -4.82 4.05 -2.57
C ASP A 6 -5.71 4.39 -3.77
N VAL A 7 -5.08 4.70 -4.91
CA VAL A 7 -5.74 5.02 -6.18
C VAL A 7 -5.23 4.09 -7.27
N ASP A 8 -6.08 3.17 -7.72
CA ASP A 8 -5.79 2.30 -8.87
C ASP A 8 -5.81 3.13 -10.16
N LEU A 9 -4.67 3.26 -10.83
CA LEU A 9 -4.51 4.03 -12.07
C LEU A 9 -4.88 3.19 -13.30
N PHE A 10 -4.52 1.91 -13.26
CA PHE A 10 -4.79 0.98 -14.34
C PHE A 10 -5.06 -0.41 -13.77
N THR A 11 -6.01 -1.13 -14.36
CA THR A 11 -6.26 -2.53 -14.04
C THR A 11 -6.68 -3.27 -15.30
N LYS A 12 -5.85 -4.22 -15.73
CA LYS A 12 -6.16 -5.18 -16.79
C LYS A 12 -6.64 -6.48 -16.18
N LYS A 13 -7.88 -6.85 -16.46
CA LYS A 13 -8.44 -8.14 -16.09
C LYS A 13 -8.04 -9.19 -17.11
N SER A 14 -7.53 -10.33 -16.65
CA SER A 14 -7.44 -11.53 -17.47
C SER A 14 -8.74 -12.33 -17.44
N LYS A 15 -8.85 -13.26 -18.41
CA LYS A 15 -9.88 -14.30 -18.48
C LYS A 15 -9.72 -15.37 -17.39
N ILE A 16 -8.54 -15.52 -16.81
CA ILE A 16 -8.22 -16.56 -15.82
C ILE A 16 -8.04 -15.88 -14.45
N ASP A 17 -9.09 -15.33 -13.83
CA ASP A 17 -9.15 -14.81 -12.45
C ASP A 17 -7.95 -14.03 -11.85
N TYR A 18 -7.03 -13.54 -12.68
CA TYR A 18 -5.91 -12.70 -12.28
C TYR A 18 -6.05 -11.32 -12.92
N SER A 19 -5.58 -10.29 -12.24
CA SER A 19 -5.45 -8.95 -12.82
C SER A 19 -4.08 -8.38 -12.60
N PHE A 20 -3.68 -7.52 -13.52
CA PHE A 20 -2.44 -6.76 -13.43
C PHE A 20 -2.80 -5.28 -13.44
N GLY A 21 -2.16 -4.48 -12.61
CA GLY A 21 -2.49 -3.07 -12.49
C GLY A 21 -1.35 -2.22 -12.01
N THR A 22 -1.60 -0.92 -11.95
CA THR A 22 -0.72 0.05 -11.31
C THR A 22 -1.53 0.91 -10.35
N ARG A 23 -0.89 1.33 -9.26
CA ARG A 23 -1.52 2.11 -8.19
C ARG A 23 -0.58 3.19 -7.71
N PHE A 24 -1.16 4.35 -7.47
CA PHE A 24 -0.55 5.35 -6.62
C PHE A 24 -1.07 5.20 -5.20
N SER A 25 -0.18 5.25 -4.22
CA SER A 25 -0.52 5.06 -2.82
C SER A 25 0.19 6.10 -1.97
N PHE A 26 -0.56 6.79 -1.13
CA PHE A 26 -0.02 7.64 -0.08
C PHE A 26 -0.09 6.89 1.23
N GLU A 27 1.06 6.62 1.83
CA GLU A 27 1.20 5.92 3.11
C GLU A 27 1.82 6.89 4.11
N SER A 28 1.15 7.14 5.23
CA SER A 28 1.68 7.99 6.30
C SER A 28 1.63 7.22 7.60
N TYR A 29 2.73 7.22 8.34
CA TYR A 29 2.83 6.61 9.66
C TYR A 29 3.02 7.70 10.72
N GLY A 30 2.11 7.78 11.70
CA GLY A 30 2.20 8.69 12.84
C GLY A 30 2.55 7.97 14.15
N TYR A 31 3.22 8.70 15.05
CA TYR A 31 3.75 8.32 16.39
C TYR A 31 2.77 7.67 17.39
N LEU A 32 1.54 7.34 17.01
CA LEU A 32 0.56 6.73 17.92
C LEU A 32 0.77 5.21 18.01
N GLU A 33 1.78 4.80 18.77
CA GLU A 33 1.88 3.45 19.37
C GLU A 33 2.27 3.56 20.85
N PRO A 34 1.47 3.02 21.79
CA PRO A 34 1.97 2.67 23.12
C PRO A 34 2.84 1.41 22.97
N GLY A 35 4.14 1.62 22.72
CA GLY A 35 5.09 0.52 22.44
C GLY A 35 6.42 0.96 21.83
N GLY A 36 6.51 2.20 21.33
CA GLY A 36 7.73 2.73 20.70
C GLY A 36 7.82 2.35 19.21
N PRO A 37 8.55 3.14 18.40
CA PRO A 37 8.59 2.94 16.96
C PRO A 37 9.39 1.69 16.61
N THR A 38 8.70 0.65 16.14
CA THR A 38 9.33 -0.57 15.58
C THR A 38 9.83 -0.36 14.14
N GLY A 39 9.39 0.71 13.47
CA GLY A 39 9.87 1.18 12.17
C GLY A 39 10.31 2.64 12.27
N GLY A 40 11.42 2.99 11.62
CA GLY A 40 12.13 4.28 11.76
C GLY A 40 11.23 5.52 11.63
N GLY A 41 10.78 6.04 12.78
CA GLY A 41 10.10 7.32 12.92
C GLY A 41 8.80 7.49 12.12
N PRO A 42 8.14 8.65 12.22
CA PRO A 42 7.05 9.03 11.34
C PRO A 42 7.59 9.32 9.96
N PHE A 43 6.88 8.81 8.96
CA PHE A 43 7.21 9.02 7.57
C PHE A 43 5.95 9.27 6.75
N LYS A 44 6.18 9.83 5.56
CA LYS A 44 5.19 9.89 4.48
C LYS A 44 5.83 9.34 3.23
N ASP A 45 5.16 8.38 2.63
CA ASP A 45 5.57 7.72 1.40
C ASP A 45 4.58 8.00 0.29
N TYR A 46 5.10 8.43 -0.85
CA TYR A 46 4.37 8.49 -2.11
C TYR A 46 4.81 7.31 -2.96
N CYS A 47 4.00 6.25 -2.95
CA CYS A 47 4.32 4.98 -3.58
C CYS A 47 3.69 4.86 -4.97
N PHE A 48 4.46 4.31 -5.90
CA PHE A 48 3.97 3.80 -7.17
C PHE A 48 4.17 2.28 -7.19
N TYR A 49 3.07 1.53 -7.23
CA TYR A 49 3.07 0.08 -7.23
C TYR A 49 2.61 -0.49 -8.57
N VAL A 50 3.29 -1.55 -8.99
CA VAL A 50 2.76 -2.57 -9.88
C VAL A 50 2.05 -3.61 -9.02
N ILE A 51 0.83 -3.97 -9.42
CA ILE A 51 -0.05 -4.89 -8.68
C ILE A 51 -0.28 -6.15 -9.50
N TYR A 52 -0.05 -7.29 -8.89
CA TYR A 52 -0.53 -8.58 -9.38
C TYR A 52 -1.60 -9.12 -8.42
N SER A 53 -2.81 -9.36 -8.93
CA SER A 53 -3.96 -9.75 -8.12
C SER A 53 -4.45 -11.15 -8.49
N GLY A 54 -4.58 -12.04 -7.50
CA GLY A 54 -5.42 -13.22 -7.59
C GLY A 54 -6.83 -12.91 -7.09
N ARG A 55 -7.87 -13.20 -7.89
CA ARG A 55 -9.26 -12.83 -7.59
C ARG A 55 -10.09 -14.07 -7.25
N SER A 56 -10.80 -13.99 -6.13
CA SER A 56 -11.93 -14.85 -5.79
C SER A 56 -13.23 -14.03 -5.83
N ARG A 57 -14.37 -14.65 -5.55
CA ARG A 57 -15.70 -14.01 -5.57
C ARG A 57 -15.77 -12.79 -4.65
N TYR A 58 -15.14 -12.87 -3.47
CA TYR A 58 -15.18 -11.82 -2.44
C TYR A 58 -13.82 -11.28 -2.03
N PHE A 59 -12.76 -12.09 -2.17
CA PHE A 59 -11.40 -11.73 -1.75
C PHE A 59 -10.50 -11.53 -2.95
N HIS A 60 -9.70 -10.47 -2.92
CA HIS A 60 -8.58 -10.28 -3.82
C HIS A 60 -7.29 -10.31 -3.01
N PHE A 61 -6.36 -11.15 -3.42
CA PHE A 61 -5.01 -11.17 -2.87
C PHE A 61 -4.09 -10.46 -3.84
N ASN A 62 -3.41 -9.42 -3.37
CA ASN A 62 -2.61 -8.51 -4.19
C ASN A 62 -1.15 -8.59 -3.75
N LEU A 63 -0.28 -8.90 -4.70
CA LEU A 63 1.17 -8.73 -4.57
C LEU A 63 1.55 -7.36 -5.13
N LEU A 64 2.35 -6.62 -4.36
CA LEU A 64 2.78 -5.26 -4.66
C LEU A 64 4.30 -5.23 -4.87
N GLY A 65 4.75 -4.58 -5.92
CA GLY A 65 6.15 -4.25 -6.15
C GLY A 65 6.27 -2.86 -6.75
N GLY A 66 7.17 -2.02 -6.25
CA GLY A 66 7.17 -0.62 -6.63
C GLY A 66 8.29 0.22 -6.06
N LEU A 67 8.10 1.53 -6.17
CA LEU A 67 9.00 2.55 -5.65
C LEU A 67 8.22 3.49 -4.74
N ALA A 68 8.85 4.01 -3.70
CA ALA A 68 8.31 5.09 -2.87
C ALA A 68 9.27 6.27 -2.85
N TYR A 69 8.74 7.47 -2.99
CA TYR A 69 9.43 8.66 -2.51
C TYR A 69 9.16 8.80 -1.01
N HIS A 70 10.18 8.53 -0.21
CA HIS A 70 10.15 8.52 1.25
C HIS A 70 10.53 9.89 1.80
N THR A 71 9.72 10.39 2.74
CA THR A 71 10.01 11.62 3.47
C THR A 71 9.85 11.39 4.97
N ARG A 72 10.87 11.73 5.76
CA ARG A 72 10.83 11.61 7.23
C ARG A 72 10.48 12.94 7.88
N ALA A 73 9.79 12.89 9.01
CA ALA A 73 9.35 14.10 9.72
C ALA A 73 10.42 14.73 10.64
N SER A 74 11.65 14.21 10.71
CA SER A 74 12.68 14.69 11.64
C SER A 74 14.02 15.00 10.98
N ASP A 75 14.54 16.20 11.23
CA ASP A 75 15.79 16.76 10.69
C ASP A 75 17.10 16.06 11.12
N PHE A 76 17.03 14.97 11.88
CA PHE A 76 18.19 14.42 12.59
C PHE A 76 18.74 13.08 12.05
N TYR A 77 18.03 12.36 11.17
CA TYR A 77 18.51 11.07 10.63
C TYR A 77 17.99 10.80 9.20
N GLU A 78 18.93 10.81 8.24
CA GLU A 78 18.88 10.40 6.81
C GLU A 78 17.83 11.06 5.89
N GLN A 79 18.29 11.34 4.65
CA GLN A 79 17.67 12.16 3.62
C GLN A 79 16.43 11.51 2.99
N ASP A 80 15.49 12.36 2.56
CA ASP A 80 14.46 12.00 1.58
C ASP A 80 15.06 11.21 0.42
N GLY A 81 14.38 10.15 -0.01
CA GLY A 81 14.96 9.21 -0.95
C GLY A 81 13.95 8.35 -1.68
N ILE A 82 14.43 7.66 -2.72
CA ILE A 82 13.64 6.66 -3.43
C ILE A 82 13.92 5.31 -2.79
N LEU A 83 12.87 4.63 -2.33
CA LEU A 83 12.94 3.29 -1.75
C LEU A 83 12.28 2.26 -2.67
N PHE A 84 12.92 1.10 -2.82
CA PHE A 84 12.26 -0.07 -3.41
C PHE A 84 11.26 -0.66 -2.41
N ARG A 85 10.00 -0.79 -2.83
CA ARG A 85 8.89 -1.27 -2.01
C ARG A 85 8.39 -2.62 -2.50
N THR A 86 8.05 -3.48 -1.55
CA THR A 86 7.22 -4.65 -1.79
C THR A 86 6.13 -4.74 -0.74
N GLY A 87 5.04 -5.43 -1.05
CA GLY A 87 3.96 -5.60 -0.11
C GLY A 87 2.96 -6.65 -0.53
N ILE A 88 2.06 -6.94 0.41
CA ILE A 88 0.91 -7.79 0.21
C ILE A 88 -0.35 -7.04 0.66
N GLU A 89 -1.45 -7.28 -0.03
CA GLU A 89 -2.74 -6.76 0.33
C GLU A 89 -3.80 -7.86 0.25
N LEU A 90 -4.65 -7.92 1.27
CA LEU A 90 -5.90 -8.66 1.23
C LEU A 90 -7.04 -7.66 1.16
N ARG A 91 -7.77 -7.69 0.05
CA ARG A 91 -8.96 -6.87 -0.14
C ARG A 91 -10.22 -7.73 -0.06
N TYR A 92 -11.16 -7.33 0.79
CA TYR A 92 -12.51 -7.88 0.85
C TYR A 92 -13.49 -6.93 0.15
N ASN A 93 -14.13 -7.38 -0.93
CA ASN A 93 -15.10 -6.58 -1.67
C ASN A 93 -16.48 -6.63 -1.01
N LEU A 94 -17.03 -5.47 -0.68
CA LEU A 94 -18.35 -5.34 -0.05
C LEU A 94 -19.46 -5.15 -1.10
N LEU A 95 -19.33 -4.13 -1.96
CA LEU A 95 -20.36 -3.71 -2.92
C LEU A 95 -19.85 -3.83 -4.34
N GLU A 96 -20.33 -4.84 -5.09
CA GLU A 96 -20.09 -5.04 -6.53
C GLU A 96 -18.65 -4.78 -7.02
N LYS A 97 -17.66 -5.04 -6.14
CA LYS A 97 -16.22 -4.76 -6.34
C LYS A 97 -15.84 -3.27 -6.41
N MET A 98 -16.78 -2.33 -6.19
CA MET A 98 -16.52 -0.89 -6.14
C MET A 98 -15.88 -0.48 -4.80
N ILE A 99 -16.42 -0.94 -3.67
CA ILE A 99 -15.91 -0.61 -2.34
C ILE A 99 -15.37 -1.89 -1.68
N GLY A 100 -14.18 -1.82 -1.07
CA GLY A 100 -13.62 -2.93 -0.31
C GLY A 100 -12.85 -2.49 0.92
N ILE A 101 -12.70 -3.39 1.87
CA ILE A 101 -11.79 -3.22 3.02
C ILE A 101 -10.45 -3.81 2.62
N ILE A 102 -9.37 -3.10 2.91
CA ILE A 102 -7.99 -3.51 2.65
C ILE A 102 -7.27 -3.73 3.96
N LEU A 103 -6.61 -4.87 4.08
CA LEU A 103 -5.47 -5.06 4.97
C LEU A 103 -4.21 -5.06 4.10
N LYS A 104 -3.29 -4.14 4.36
CA LYS A 104 -2.07 -3.96 3.59
C LYS A 104 -0.85 -4.02 4.49
N GLY A 105 0.14 -4.79 4.06
CA GLY A 105 1.49 -4.76 4.63
C GLY A 105 2.48 -4.43 3.53
N SER A 106 3.31 -3.40 3.72
CA SER A 106 4.36 -3.00 2.78
C SER A 106 5.66 -2.75 3.53
N THR A 107 6.78 -3.06 2.90
CA THR A 107 8.12 -2.83 3.46
C THR A 107 9.08 -2.41 2.36
N SER A 108 10.13 -1.68 2.76
CA SER A 108 11.25 -1.38 1.89
C SER A 108 12.43 -2.33 2.15
N PHE A 109 13.28 -2.52 1.14
CA PHE A 109 14.48 -3.37 1.24
C PHE A 109 15.68 -2.61 1.82
N ASP A 110 15.91 -1.38 1.37
CA ASP A 110 17.10 -0.59 1.73
C ASP A 110 17.00 0.05 3.12
N GLU A 111 15.81 0.50 3.49
CA GLU A 111 15.49 0.97 4.83
C GLU A 111 14.42 0.07 5.42
N LYS A 112 14.52 -0.30 6.71
CA LYS A 112 13.48 -1.07 7.41
C LYS A 112 12.25 -0.20 7.71
N THR A 113 11.61 0.34 6.67
CA THR A 113 10.35 1.08 6.75
C THR A 113 9.20 0.12 6.52
N THR A 114 8.80 -0.56 7.58
CA THR A 114 7.64 -1.46 7.56
C THR A 114 6.36 -0.67 7.84
N TYR A 115 5.34 -0.92 7.04
CA TYR A 115 4.00 -0.38 7.20
C TYR A 115 3.01 -1.54 7.25
N VAL A 116 2.15 -1.53 8.26
CA VAL A 116 0.97 -2.39 8.32
C VAL A 116 -0.23 -1.50 8.59
N GLY A 117 -1.23 -1.57 7.71
CA GLY A 117 -2.38 -0.68 7.74
C GLY A 117 -3.67 -1.38 7.35
N LEU A 118 -4.76 -0.89 7.94
CA LEU A 118 -6.12 -1.17 7.52
C LEU A 118 -6.67 0.06 6.78
N GLY A 119 -7.31 -0.14 5.65
CA GLY A 119 -7.83 0.93 4.81
C GLY A 119 -9.13 0.54 4.08
N ILE A 120 -9.68 1.50 3.35
CA ILE A 120 -10.84 1.30 2.48
C ILE A 120 -10.39 1.57 1.05
N ALA A 121 -10.67 0.63 0.15
CA ALA A 121 -10.50 0.79 -1.29
C ALA A 121 -11.78 1.32 -1.92
N ILE A 122 -11.65 2.34 -2.76
CA ILE A 122 -12.71 2.81 -3.65
C ILE A 122 -12.19 2.67 -5.08
N GLY A 123 -12.78 1.74 -5.84
CA GLY A 123 -12.46 1.52 -7.25
C GLY A 123 -13.57 2.06 -8.14
N TYR A 124 -13.22 2.90 -9.11
CA TYR A 124 -14.12 3.29 -10.19
C TYR A 124 -14.00 2.27 -11.33
N TYR A 125 -15.06 1.52 -11.59
CA TYR A 125 -15.16 0.70 -12.80
C TYR A 125 -15.84 1.52 -13.90
N LYS A 126 -15.21 1.61 -15.07
CA LYS A 126 -15.88 1.93 -16.33
C LYS A 126 -15.53 0.85 -17.35
#